data_AF-A0A0N1DTL2-F1
#
_entry.id   AF-A0A0N1DTL2-F1
#
_cell.length_a   1.000
_cell.length_b   1.000
_cell.length_c   1.000
_cell.angle_alpha   90.00
_cell.angle_beta   90.00
_cell.angle_gamma   90.00
#
_symmetry.space_group_name_H-M   'P 1'
#
loop_
_entity.id
_entity.type
_entity.pdbx_description
1 polymer ?
#
loop_
_entity_poly.entity_id
_entity_poly.type
_entity_poly.pdbx_seq_one_letter_code
_entity_poly.pdbx_strand_id
1 'polypeptide(L)'
;MKTVTFYVLLGLKDLEFLDKNNFTVLPFNEILFTFKKEDIEKYAETSIKHTDNILITARVECGMDRFTEYRGSHSDENSAEFGGLSEIKTNTLNHSLIDKIKIENVFGKNFQNADNEKILSILEFEESFFCFRLRTFLNTNSKDVIPADYFDKPTDNVINEENDKKLEKIVKEQRSFENEVNEITSKINTVEEAVDFLINEDLNKNDFEEIKNKSVANQFEETVEHFGYGMYLRNLFIYPNENKVFLENLKNYEGHYVDNFGEFGEGIIGDLLWRKINNFETTEQNCKKIKEIQERIDRDSHWDFHIKMKLLSYNFTEDEIEQHLKLQKKMDDNNDNFEEYYFQQKALLARLNKEEKETFENIKQDYFNIQNVVERLKQKP
;
A
#
# COMPACT_ATOMS: atom_id res chain seq x y z
N MET A 1 20.92 2.79 12.42
CA MET A 1 21.85 1.82 11.81
C MET A 1 22.61 2.54 10.72
N LYS A 2 23.94 2.39 10.58
CA LYS A 2 24.66 3.04 9.47
C LYS A 2 24.47 2.19 8.22
N THR A 3 24.07 2.80 7.11
CA THR A 3 23.84 2.14 5.82
C THR A 3 24.96 2.49 4.86
N VAL A 4 25.38 1.52 4.04
CA VAL A 4 26.26 1.71 2.90
C VAL A 4 25.42 1.56 1.64
N THR A 5 25.50 2.52 0.75
CA THR A 5 24.75 2.51 -0.52
C THR A 5 25.73 2.47 -1.68
N PHE A 6 25.50 1.56 -2.61
CA PHE A 6 26.18 1.55 -3.90
C PHE A 6 25.18 1.26 -5.01
N TYR A 7 25.61 1.50 -6.24
CA TYR A 7 24.79 1.40 -7.43
C TYR A 7 25.39 0.38 -8.38
N VAL A 8 24.56 -0.50 -8.93
CA VAL A 8 24.95 -1.59 -9.83
C VAL A 8 24.33 -1.37 -11.21
N LEU A 9 25.00 -1.89 -12.25
CA LEU A 9 24.49 -1.90 -13.61
C LEU A 9 24.07 -3.32 -14.02
N LEU A 10 22.84 -3.47 -14.51
CA LEU A 10 22.16 -4.73 -14.78
C LEU A 10 21.74 -4.83 -16.25
N GLY A 11 21.92 -6.00 -16.85
CA GLY A 11 21.28 -6.38 -18.12
C GLY A 11 20.05 -7.27 -17.91
N LEU A 12 19.41 -7.70 -19.00
CA LEU A 12 18.24 -8.59 -18.96
C LEU A 12 18.50 -9.88 -18.14
N LYS A 13 19.64 -10.54 -18.35
CA LYS A 13 19.96 -11.79 -17.62
C LYS A 13 20.07 -11.57 -16.12
N ASP A 14 20.58 -10.41 -15.71
CA ASP A 14 20.70 -10.05 -14.30
C ASP A 14 19.31 -9.79 -13.70
N LEU A 15 18.42 -9.13 -14.44
CA LEU A 15 17.03 -8.92 -14.03
C LEU A 15 16.24 -10.23 -13.95
N GLU A 16 16.41 -11.14 -14.92
CA GLU A 16 15.80 -12.48 -14.87
C GLU A 16 16.32 -13.29 -13.66
N PHE A 17 17.56 -13.05 -13.22
CA PHE A 17 18.08 -13.64 -11.99
C PHE A 17 17.47 -12.98 -10.76
N LEU A 18 17.40 -11.64 -10.73
CA LEU A 18 16.82 -10.89 -9.63
C LEU A 18 15.36 -11.26 -9.41
N ASP A 19 14.56 -11.31 -10.46
CA ASP A 19 13.16 -11.71 -10.45
C ASP A 19 12.96 -13.08 -9.78
N LYS A 20 13.73 -14.09 -10.21
CA LYS A 20 13.72 -15.44 -9.60
C LYS A 20 14.10 -15.47 -8.11
N ASN A 21 14.77 -14.43 -7.61
CA ASN A 21 15.21 -14.31 -6.23
C ASN A 21 14.57 -13.11 -5.53
N ASN A 22 13.45 -12.59 -6.06
CA ASN A 22 12.69 -11.46 -5.51
C ASN A 22 13.54 -10.23 -5.20
N PHE A 23 14.57 -9.97 -6.00
CA PHE A 23 15.50 -8.84 -5.84
C PHE A 23 16.23 -8.84 -4.49
N THR A 24 16.29 -9.98 -3.79
CA THR A 24 16.97 -10.11 -2.49
C THR A 24 18.39 -10.66 -2.61
N VAL A 25 18.82 -11.01 -3.82
CA VAL A 25 20.11 -11.65 -4.09
C VAL A 25 20.71 -11.03 -5.35
N LEU A 26 21.90 -10.44 -5.25
CA LEU A 26 22.66 -9.97 -6.41
C LEU A 26 23.13 -11.16 -7.26
N PRO A 27 23.06 -11.07 -8.61
CA PRO A 27 23.61 -12.08 -9.49
C PRO A 27 25.14 -12.19 -9.37
N PHE A 28 25.65 -13.39 -9.62
CA PHE A 28 27.08 -13.61 -9.82
C PHE A 28 27.38 -13.60 -11.32
N ASN A 29 28.00 -12.52 -11.82
CA ASN A 29 28.86 -12.41 -13.01
C ASN A 29 29.12 -10.91 -13.31
N GLU A 30 30.32 -10.40 -13.03
CA GLU A 30 30.85 -9.10 -13.48
C GLU A 30 29.91 -7.87 -13.42
N ILE A 31 29.06 -7.78 -12.40
CA ILE A 31 28.21 -6.61 -12.20
C ILE A 31 29.07 -5.41 -11.82
N LEU A 32 29.09 -4.40 -12.68
CA LEU A 32 29.78 -3.15 -12.38
C LEU A 32 29.02 -2.39 -11.30
N PHE A 33 29.75 -1.84 -10.32
CA PHE A 33 29.17 -0.96 -9.31
C PHE A 33 30.05 0.24 -8.95
N THR A 34 29.43 1.25 -8.31
CA THR A 34 30.10 2.40 -7.68
C THR A 34 29.26 2.96 -6.53
N PHE A 35 29.89 3.68 -5.60
CA PHE A 35 29.19 4.37 -4.50
C PHE A 35 28.53 5.68 -4.95
N LYS A 36 28.83 6.18 -6.15
CA LYS A 36 28.27 7.42 -6.70
C LYS A 36 27.34 7.09 -7.88
N LYS A 37 26.09 7.54 -7.77
CA LYS A 37 25.07 7.32 -8.81
C LYS A 37 25.51 7.86 -10.16
N GLU A 38 26.08 9.06 -10.17
CA GLU A 38 26.46 9.75 -11.40
C GLU A 38 27.55 8.99 -12.17
N ASP A 39 28.42 8.30 -11.46
CA ASP A 39 29.52 7.54 -12.06
C ASP A 39 29.01 6.26 -12.75
N ILE A 40 28.04 5.54 -12.16
CA ILE A 40 27.47 4.35 -12.81
C ILE A 40 26.59 4.74 -13.99
N GLU A 41 25.84 5.84 -13.88
CA GLU A 41 24.98 6.33 -14.94
C GLU A 41 25.82 6.81 -16.14
N LYS A 42 26.90 7.55 -15.87
CA LYS A 42 27.86 7.94 -16.91
C LYS A 42 28.47 6.72 -17.60
N TYR A 43 28.83 5.69 -16.83
CA TYR A 43 29.33 4.44 -17.41
C TYR A 43 28.26 3.79 -18.30
N ALA A 44 27.01 3.70 -17.84
CA ALA A 44 25.89 3.16 -18.61
C ALA A 44 25.71 3.92 -19.93
N GLU A 45 25.64 5.25 -19.90
CA GLU A 45 25.52 6.10 -21.09
C GLU A 45 26.65 5.89 -22.11
N THR A 46 27.89 5.79 -21.63
CA THR A 46 29.03 5.50 -22.52
C THR A 46 28.94 4.10 -23.11
N SER A 47 28.49 3.12 -22.34
CA SER A 47 28.33 1.73 -22.77
C SER A 47 27.22 1.58 -23.82
N ILE A 48 26.08 2.26 -23.68
CA ILE A 48 24.99 2.24 -24.69
C ILE A 48 25.46 2.72 -26.07
N LYS A 49 26.46 3.62 -26.14
CA LYS A 49 27.02 4.03 -27.44
C LYS A 49 27.71 2.88 -28.17
N HIS A 50 28.08 1.83 -27.44
CA HIS A 50 28.79 0.65 -27.90
C HIS A 50 27.96 -0.64 -27.82
N THR A 51 26.79 -0.64 -27.17
CA THR A 51 25.91 -1.80 -27.00
C THR A 51 24.48 -1.51 -27.44
N ASP A 52 23.82 -2.45 -28.11
CA ASP A 52 22.39 -2.36 -28.46
C ASP A 52 21.45 -2.86 -27.33
N ASN A 53 21.99 -3.15 -26.15
CA ASN A 53 21.24 -3.73 -25.02
C ASN A 53 20.58 -2.64 -24.15
N ILE A 54 19.49 -3.01 -23.48
CA ILE A 54 18.90 -2.24 -22.38
C ILE A 54 19.73 -2.52 -21.11
N LEU A 55 20.12 -1.45 -20.44
CA LEU A 55 20.87 -1.44 -19.19
C LEU A 55 20.04 -0.76 -18.11
N ILE A 56 20.06 -1.30 -16.90
CA ILE A 56 19.30 -0.79 -15.76
C ILE A 56 20.26 -0.52 -14.62
N THR A 57 20.19 0.69 -14.06
CA THR A 57 20.89 1.01 -12.83
C THR A 57 20.00 0.66 -11.64
N ALA A 58 20.58 0.02 -10.63
CA ALA A 58 19.88 -0.28 -9.39
C ALA A 58 20.71 0.16 -8.17
N ARG A 59 20.02 0.57 -7.11
CA ARG A 59 20.54 0.94 -5.81
C ARG A 59 20.54 -0.28 -4.88
N VAL A 60 21.65 -0.48 -4.18
CA VAL A 60 21.86 -1.56 -3.23
C VAL A 60 22.22 -0.97 -1.88
N GLU A 61 21.53 -1.42 -0.83
CA GLU A 61 21.71 -0.92 0.53
C GLU A 61 22.16 -2.07 1.44
N CYS A 62 23.25 -1.84 2.18
CA CYS A 62 23.88 -2.80 3.07
C CYS A 62 24.05 -2.22 4.47
N GLY A 63 23.97 -3.08 5.49
CA GLY A 63 24.30 -2.68 6.86
C GLY A 63 25.80 -2.45 7.01
N MET A 64 26.23 -1.27 7.46
CA MET A 64 27.65 -0.91 7.57
C MET A 64 28.44 -1.87 8.45
N ASP A 65 27.86 -2.36 9.54
CA ASP A 65 28.56 -3.27 10.46
C ASP A 65 28.83 -4.62 9.76
N ARG A 66 27.83 -5.19 9.08
CA ARG A 66 27.96 -6.42 8.29
C ARG A 66 28.92 -6.23 7.10
N PHE A 67 28.85 -5.08 6.43
CA PHE A 67 29.73 -4.73 5.33
C PHE A 67 31.20 -4.56 5.79
N THR A 68 31.42 -4.01 6.98
CA THR A 68 32.77 -3.80 7.54
C THR A 68 33.39 -5.12 8.01
N GLU A 69 32.60 -6.01 8.63
CA GLU A 69 33.04 -7.36 8.98
C GLU A 69 33.49 -8.15 7.75
N TYR A 70 32.74 -8.02 6.66
CA TYR A 70 33.14 -8.55 5.36
C TYR A 70 34.46 -7.95 4.85
N ARG A 71 34.58 -6.62 4.82
CA ARG A 71 35.80 -5.94 4.35
C ARG A 71 37.04 -6.31 5.17
N GLY A 72 36.87 -6.51 6.47
CA GLY A 72 37.94 -6.92 7.38
C GLY A 72 38.38 -8.39 7.19
N SER A 73 37.46 -9.28 6.82
CA SER A 73 37.73 -10.70 6.58
C SER A 73 38.29 -11.00 5.18
N HIS A 74 38.21 -10.03 4.26
CA HIS A 74 38.63 -10.17 2.85
C HIS A 74 39.53 -8.99 2.43
N SER A 75 40.54 -8.65 3.27
CA SER A 75 41.41 -7.48 3.10
C SER A 75 42.23 -7.46 1.80
N ASP A 76 42.48 -8.65 1.22
CA ASP A 76 43.28 -8.80 -0.01
C ASP A 76 42.46 -8.55 -1.28
N GLU A 77 41.14 -8.41 -1.14
CA GLU A 77 40.23 -8.17 -2.24
C GLU A 77 39.80 -6.69 -2.28
N ASN A 78 40.60 -5.84 -2.93
CA ASN A 78 40.24 -4.44 -3.16
C ASN A 78 38.89 -4.33 -3.90
N SER A 79 37.81 -4.03 -3.17
CA SER A 79 36.62 -3.40 -3.74
C SER A 79 36.94 -1.92 -3.98
N ALA A 80 37.71 -1.64 -5.02
CA ALA A 80 37.84 -0.28 -5.51
C ALA A 80 36.45 0.23 -5.91
N GLU A 81 36.19 1.54 -5.76
CA GLU A 81 34.93 2.21 -6.14
C GLU A 81 34.50 1.97 -7.60
N PHE A 82 35.35 1.34 -8.41
CA PHE A 82 35.08 0.90 -9.78
C PHE A 82 35.57 -0.55 -9.95
N GLY A 83 34.65 -1.52 -10.07
CA GLY A 83 35.01 -2.91 -10.32
C GLY A 83 33.81 -3.85 -10.44
N GLY A 84 34.04 -5.05 -10.98
CA GLY A 84 33.10 -6.17 -10.94
C GLY A 84 33.16 -6.93 -9.61
N LEU A 85 32.05 -7.56 -9.21
CA LEU A 85 32.00 -8.46 -8.05
C LEU A 85 32.42 -9.90 -8.45
N SER A 86 33.29 -10.53 -7.64
CA SER A 86 33.57 -11.96 -7.76
C SER A 86 32.51 -12.78 -7.00
N GLU A 87 32.46 -14.10 -7.18
CA GLU A 87 31.45 -15.00 -6.59
C GLU A 87 31.42 -14.91 -5.07
N ILE A 88 32.63 -14.87 -4.49
CA ILE A 88 32.86 -14.78 -3.05
C ILE A 88 32.38 -13.42 -2.52
N LYS A 89 32.57 -12.33 -3.30
CA LYS A 89 32.06 -11.00 -2.95
C LYS A 89 30.53 -10.93 -3.00
N THR A 90 29.91 -11.51 -4.03
CA THR A 90 28.45 -11.48 -4.22
C THR A 90 27.72 -12.22 -3.11
N ASN A 91 28.14 -13.44 -2.77
CA ASN A 91 27.49 -14.22 -1.70
C ASN A 91 27.56 -13.52 -0.34
N THR A 92 28.69 -12.88 -0.04
CA THR A 92 28.85 -12.18 1.24
C THR A 92 28.11 -10.84 1.25
N LEU A 93 28.08 -10.10 0.14
CA LEU A 93 27.25 -8.91 0.00
C LEU A 93 25.78 -9.23 0.21
N ASN A 94 25.30 -10.35 -0.34
CA ASN A 94 23.92 -10.79 -0.17
C ASN A 94 23.54 -10.98 1.31
N HIS A 95 24.44 -11.41 2.19
CA HIS A 95 24.20 -11.49 3.64
C HIS A 95 24.10 -10.11 4.34
N SER A 96 24.68 -9.08 3.72
CA SER A 96 24.71 -7.71 4.26
C SER A 96 23.55 -6.84 3.78
N LEU A 97 22.79 -7.29 2.77
CA LEU A 97 21.62 -6.59 2.26
C LEU A 97 20.60 -6.35 3.37
N ILE A 98 20.08 -5.13 3.44
CA ILE A 98 19.05 -4.75 4.41
C ILE A 98 17.64 -4.75 3.83
N ASP A 99 17.50 -4.70 2.51
CA ASP A 99 16.24 -4.71 1.77
C ASP A 99 16.50 -5.24 0.33
N LYS A 100 15.45 -5.29 -0.50
CA LYS A 100 15.54 -5.55 -1.93
C LYS A 100 16.49 -4.56 -2.65
N ILE A 101 17.05 -5.03 -3.75
CA ILE A 101 17.77 -4.23 -4.75
C ILE A 101 16.75 -3.36 -5.49
N LYS A 102 16.96 -2.05 -5.48
CA LYS A 102 15.97 -1.04 -5.91
C LYS A 102 16.30 -0.51 -7.29
N ILE A 103 15.35 -0.50 -8.22
CA ILE A 103 15.58 0.01 -9.57
C ILE A 103 15.61 1.54 -9.57
N GLU A 104 16.61 2.15 -10.21
CA GLU A 104 16.82 3.59 -10.23
C GLU A 104 16.58 4.21 -11.60
N ASN A 105 17.09 3.57 -12.67
CA ASN A 105 17.08 4.18 -13.99
C ASN A 105 17.25 3.14 -15.11
N VAL A 106 16.87 3.51 -16.33
CA VAL A 106 17.00 2.70 -17.53
C VAL A 106 17.67 3.45 -18.67
N PHE A 107 18.44 2.70 -19.43
CA PHE A 107 19.40 3.16 -20.42
C PHE A 107 19.30 2.23 -21.63
N GLY A 108 19.17 2.75 -22.85
CA GLY A 108 19.13 1.88 -24.03
C GLY A 108 18.73 2.61 -25.30
N LYS A 109 18.79 1.89 -26.42
CA LYS A 109 18.22 2.28 -27.71
C LYS A 109 17.22 1.23 -28.15
N ASN A 110 16.21 1.63 -28.94
CA ASN A 110 15.22 0.73 -29.53
C ASN A 110 14.45 -0.12 -28.49
N PHE A 111 13.69 0.55 -27.62
CA PHE A 111 12.74 -0.05 -26.66
C PHE A 111 11.60 -0.86 -27.32
N GLN A 112 11.72 -1.29 -28.58
CA GLN A 112 10.73 -2.11 -29.27
C GLN A 112 11.24 -3.54 -29.53
N ASN A 113 12.38 -3.93 -28.95
CA ASN A 113 12.89 -5.30 -29.06
C ASN A 113 12.20 -6.26 -28.06
N ALA A 114 12.30 -7.56 -28.32
CA ALA A 114 11.70 -8.60 -27.47
C ALA A 114 12.26 -8.61 -26.04
N ASP A 115 13.49 -8.11 -25.85
CA ASP A 115 14.10 -7.96 -24.53
C ASP A 115 13.37 -6.87 -23.71
N ASN A 116 12.85 -5.83 -24.34
CA ASN A 116 12.07 -4.79 -23.64
C ASN A 116 10.79 -5.36 -23.04
N GLU A 117 10.04 -6.20 -23.75
CA GLU A 117 8.78 -6.76 -23.23
C GLU A 117 9.02 -7.56 -21.93
N LYS A 118 10.12 -8.32 -21.87
CA LYS A 118 10.49 -9.07 -20.66
C LYS A 118 10.93 -8.15 -19.53
N ILE A 119 11.81 -7.19 -19.81
CA ILE A 119 12.26 -6.22 -18.80
C ILE A 119 11.04 -5.47 -18.24
N LEU A 120 10.16 -5.01 -19.12
CA LEU A 120 8.94 -4.29 -18.75
C LEU A 120 8.07 -5.15 -17.82
N SER A 121 7.80 -6.40 -18.18
CA SER A 121 7.00 -7.30 -17.34
C SER A 121 7.58 -7.52 -15.95
N ILE A 122 8.91 -7.65 -15.82
CA ILE A 122 9.59 -7.80 -14.52
C ILE A 122 9.42 -6.51 -13.70
N LEU A 123 9.60 -5.36 -14.33
CA LEU A 123 9.53 -4.07 -13.64
C LEU A 123 8.10 -3.67 -13.27
N GLU A 124 7.08 -4.01 -14.05
CA GLU A 124 5.67 -3.80 -13.71
C GLU A 124 5.27 -4.62 -12.46
N PHE A 125 5.84 -5.81 -12.29
CA PHE A 125 5.65 -6.61 -11.09
C PHE A 125 6.27 -5.93 -9.86
N GLU A 126 7.51 -5.45 -9.98
CA GLU A 126 8.16 -4.73 -8.87
C GLU A 126 7.50 -3.37 -8.59
N GLU A 127 7.01 -2.65 -9.61
CA GLU A 127 6.18 -1.45 -9.45
C GLU A 127 4.93 -1.76 -8.61
N SER A 128 4.22 -2.84 -8.94
CA SER A 128 3.06 -3.30 -8.20
C SER A 128 3.40 -3.65 -6.75
N PHE A 129 4.55 -4.28 -6.52
CA PHE A 129 5.07 -4.59 -5.18
C PHE A 129 5.31 -3.33 -4.34
N PHE A 130 6.01 -2.33 -4.88
CA PHE A 130 6.27 -1.08 -4.16
C PHE A 130 5.01 -0.26 -3.95
N CYS A 131 4.09 -0.23 -4.92
CA CYS A 131 2.78 0.39 -4.76
C CYS A 131 2.00 -0.25 -3.61
N PHE A 132 1.98 -1.58 -3.54
CA PHE A 132 1.34 -2.32 -2.45
C PHE A 132 1.98 -2.00 -1.11
N ARG A 133 3.33 -2.03 -1.01
CA ARG A 133 4.06 -1.61 0.20
C ARG A 133 3.67 -0.22 0.66
N LEU A 134 3.63 0.73 -0.26
CA LEU A 134 3.29 2.12 0.02
C LEU A 134 1.85 2.25 0.53
N ARG A 135 0.90 1.59 -0.15
CA ARG A 135 -0.52 1.57 0.25
C ARG A 135 -0.70 0.95 1.62
N THR A 136 -0.14 -0.23 1.87
CA THR A 136 -0.25 -0.90 3.17
C THR A 136 0.36 -0.05 4.29
N PHE A 137 1.58 0.46 4.11
CA PHE A 137 2.24 1.30 5.12
C PHE A 137 1.41 2.53 5.54
N LEU A 138 0.70 3.12 4.58
CA LEU A 138 -0.18 4.26 4.82
C LEU A 138 -1.53 3.84 5.40
N ASN A 139 -2.07 2.71 4.96
CA ASN A 139 -3.40 2.24 5.33
C ASN A 139 -3.41 1.52 6.68
N THR A 140 -2.27 1.05 7.21
CA THR A 140 -2.19 0.33 8.49
C THR A 140 -1.53 1.14 9.62
N ASN A 141 -1.88 0.82 10.87
CA ASN A 141 -1.27 1.35 12.08
C ASN A 141 0.02 0.61 12.42
N SER A 142 0.13 -0.67 12.08
CA SER A 142 1.40 -1.40 12.00
C SER A 142 2.23 -0.73 10.93
N LYS A 143 3.40 -0.24 11.34
CA LYS A 143 4.40 0.38 10.47
C LYS A 143 5.50 -0.59 10.10
N ASP A 144 5.22 -1.88 10.27
CA ASP A 144 6.08 -2.94 9.79
C ASP A 144 6.07 -2.90 8.26
N VAL A 145 7.24 -2.72 7.69
CA VAL A 145 7.38 -2.72 6.25
C VAL A 145 7.22 -4.14 5.76
N ILE A 146 6.35 -4.34 4.76
CA ILE A 146 6.11 -5.66 4.17
C ILE A 146 7.46 -6.25 3.74
N PRO A 147 7.80 -7.45 4.24
CA PRO A 147 9.10 -8.05 3.96
C PRO A 147 9.18 -8.49 2.50
N ALA A 148 10.41 -8.65 2.01
CA ALA A 148 10.67 -8.96 0.61
C ALA A 148 10.09 -10.31 0.14
N ASP A 149 9.93 -11.27 1.05
CA ASP A 149 9.41 -12.61 0.83
C ASP A 149 7.88 -12.71 1.02
N TYR A 150 7.18 -11.58 1.20
CA TYR A 150 5.76 -11.59 1.50
C TYR A 150 4.90 -12.29 0.43
N PHE A 151 5.30 -12.18 -0.84
CA PHE A 151 4.61 -12.81 -1.97
C PHE A 151 5.13 -14.22 -2.31
N ASP A 152 6.15 -14.71 -1.60
CA ASP A 152 6.73 -16.06 -1.79
C ASP A 152 5.93 -17.15 -1.11
N LYS A 153 4.83 -16.80 -0.43
CA LYS A 153 3.94 -17.80 0.14
C LYS A 153 3.39 -18.64 -1.01
N PRO A 154 3.57 -19.98 -0.98
CA PRO A 154 2.93 -20.82 -1.95
C PRO A 154 1.44 -20.53 -1.89
N THR A 155 0.87 -20.03 -2.99
CA THR A 155 -0.57 -20.08 -3.19
C THR A 155 -0.94 -21.55 -3.09
N ASP A 156 -1.60 -21.95 -2.01
CA ASP A 156 -2.24 -23.25 -1.86
C ASP A 156 -3.40 -23.38 -2.87
N ASN A 157 -3.08 -23.31 -4.15
CA ASN A 157 -3.97 -23.62 -5.25
C ASN A 157 -3.87 -25.12 -5.53
N VAL A 158 -4.28 -25.92 -4.55
CA VAL A 158 -4.65 -27.32 -4.80
C VAL A 158 -6.07 -27.31 -5.32
N ILE A 159 -6.22 -27.17 -6.64
CA ILE A 159 -7.47 -27.45 -7.33
C ILE A 159 -7.53 -28.97 -7.56
N ASN A 160 -8.37 -29.67 -6.79
CA ASN A 160 -8.74 -31.07 -7.00
C ASN A 160 -10.23 -31.28 -6.64
N GLU A 161 -10.78 -32.42 -7.07
CA GLU A 161 -12.19 -32.88 -6.99
C GLU A 161 -12.88 -32.81 -5.60
N GLU A 162 -12.20 -32.33 -4.55
CA GLU A 162 -12.77 -32.01 -3.23
C GLU A 162 -13.69 -30.77 -3.23
N ASN A 163 -13.64 -29.93 -4.27
CA ASN A 163 -14.40 -28.68 -4.31
C ASN A 163 -15.93 -28.88 -4.38
N ASP A 164 -16.44 -29.95 -4.99
CA ASP A 164 -17.89 -30.17 -5.08
C ASP A 164 -18.50 -30.56 -3.72
N LYS A 165 -17.78 -31.35 -2.90
CA LYS A 165 -18.20 -31.65 -1.52
C LYS A 165 -18.03 -30.46 -0.58
N LYS A 166 -16.99 -29.63 -0.79
CA LYS A 166 -16.86 -28.33 -0.10
C LYS A 166 -18.00 -27.39 -0.47
N LEU A 167 -18.39 -27.30 -1.74
CA LEU A 167 -19.51 -26.48 -2.21
C LEU A 167 -20.84 -26.92 -1.61
N GLU A 168 -21.15 -28.21 -1.58
CA GLU A 168 -22.38 -28.69 -0.91
C GLU A 168 -22.39 -28.43 0.61
N LYS A 169 -21.22 -28.50 1.25
CA LYS A 169 -21.06 -28.17 2.67
C LYS A 169 -21.26 -26.67 2.91
N ILE A 170 -20.66 -25.82 2.08
CA ILE A 170 -20.84 -24.36 2.10
C ILE A 170 -22.31 -23.98 1.87
N VAL A 171 -23.00 -24.61 0.92
CA VAL A 171 -24.42 -24.34 0.66
C VAL A 171 -25.32 -24.74 1.83
N LYS A 172 -24.99 -25.83 2.54
CA LYS A 172 -25.71 -26.23 3.76
C LYS A 172 -25.41 -25.31 4.95
N GLU A 173 -24.15 -24.89 5.11
CA GLU A 173 -23.74 -23.92 6.12
C GLU A 173 -24.38 -22.55 5.87
N GLN A 174 -24.51 -22.12 4.61
CA GLN A 174 -25.22 -20.89 4.23
C GLN A 174 -26.70 -20.88 4.64
N ARG A 175 -27.43 -22.00 4.49
CA ARG A 175 -28.84 -22.07 4.93
C ARG A 175 -29.02 -22.09 6.44
N SER A 176 -28.05 -22.65 7.18
CA SER A 176 -28.04 -22.58 8.64
C SER A 176 -27.75 -21.16 9.11
N PHE A 177 -26.78 -20.52 8.46
CA PHE A 177 -26.40 -19.13 8.68
C PHE A 177 -27.56 -18.17 8.40
N GLU A 178 -28.32 -18.36 7.32
CA GLU A 178 -29.50 -17.52 7.00
C GLU A 178 -30.55 -17.51 8.13
N ASN A 179 -30.85 -18.65 8.75
CA ASN A 179 -31.85 -18.71 9.83
C ASN A 179 -31.34 -18.04 11.12
N GLU A 180 -30.06 -18.24 11.45
CA GLU A 180 -29.41 -17.63 12.61
C GLU A 180 -29.30 -16.11 12.44
N VAL A 181 -28.88 -15.65 11.26
CA VAL A 181 -28.80 -14.23 10.89
C VAL A 181 -30.18 -13.57 10.94
N ASN A 182 -31.23 -14.22 10.43
CA ASN A 182 -32.59 -13.68 10.51
C ASN A 182 -33.08 -13.53 11.96
N GLU A 183 -32.75 -14.49 12.83
CA GLU A 183 -33.12 -14.39 14.24
C GLU A 183 -32.39 -13.24 14.95
N ILE A 184 -31.08 -13.10 14.70
CA ILE A 184 -30.24 -12.05 15.30
C ILE A 184 -30.68 -10.66 14.81
N THR A 185 -30.78 -10.47 13.49
CA THR A 185 -31.08 -9.17 12.87
C THR A 185 -32.49 -8.67 13.17
N SER A 186 -33.45 -9.57 13.39
CA SER A 186 -34.81 -9.19 13.79
C SER A 186 -34.88 -8.47 15.15
N LYS A 187 -33.85 -8.63 15.99
CA LYS A 187 -33.78 -8.06 17.35
C LYS A 187 -32.94 -6.78 17.42
N ILE A 188 -32.15 -6.49 16.39
CA ILE A 188 -31.28 -5.32 16.29
C ILE A 188 -32.08 -4.18 15.68
N ASN A 189 -32.19 -3.04 16.35
CA ASN A 189 -33.00 -1.88 15.95
C ASN A 189 -32.16 -0.63 15.67
N THR A 190 -30.89 -0.62 16.06
CA THR A 190 -30.00 0.53 15.90
C THR A 190 -28.62 0.16 15.34
N VAL A 191 -27.93 1.12 14.73
CA VAL A 191 -26.53 0.96 14.28
C VAL A 191 -25.62 0.61 15.47
N GLU A 192 -25.83 1.22 16.64
CA GLU A 192 -25.06 0.92 17.84
C GLU A 192 -25.20 -0.53 18.28
N GLU A 193 -26.42 -1.06 18.28
CA GLU A 193 -26.70 -2.47 18.60
C GLU A 193 -26.07 -3.41 17.57
N ALA A 194 -26.07 -3.05 16.29
CA ALA A 194 -25.39 -3.84 15.25
C ALA A 194 -23.88 -3.92 15.51
N VAL A 195 -23.25 -2.79 15.85
CA VAL A 195 -21.83 -2.75 16.18
C VAL A 195 -21.52 -3.47 17.49
N ASP A 196 -22.38 -3.34 18.51
CA ASP A 196 -22.21 -4.06 19.77
C ASP A 196 -22.33 -5.57 19.58
N PHE A 197 -23.23 -6.03 18.71
CA PHE A 197 -23.30 -7.43 18.31
C PHE A 197 -22.00 -7.89 17.63
N LEU A 198 -21.49 -7.12 16.66
CA LEU A 198 -20.23 -7.44 15.99
C LEU A 198 -19.08 -7.63 16.99
N ILE A 199 -18.94 -6.68 17.91
CA ILE A 199 -17.87 -6.69 18.91
C ILE A 199 -18.01 -7.85 19.89
N ASN A 200 -19.22 -8.13 20.37
CA ASN A 200 -19.39 -9.04 21.50
C ASN A 200 -19.65 -10.50 21.09
N GLU A 201 -20.16 -10.74 19.89
CA GLU A 201 -20.70 -12.05 19.50
C GLU A 201 -20.13 -12.60 18.19
N ASP A 202 -19.81 -11.72 17.22
CA ASP A 202 -19.47 -12.15 15.86
C ASP A 202 -17.96 -12.17 15.58
N LEU A 203 -17.28 -11.05 15.87
CA LEU A 203 -15.89 -10.86 15.50
C LEU A 203 -14.95 -11.69 16.39
N ASN A 204 -14.02 -12.39 15.75
CA ASN A 204 -12.96 -13.10 16.43
C ASN A 204 -11.73 -12.20 16.63
N LYS A 205 -10.76 -12.67 17.42
CA LYS A 205 -9.55 -11.91 17.76
C LYS A 205 -8.77 -11.41 16.52
N ASN A 206 -8.70 -12.20 15.46
CA ASN A 206 -7.99 -11.78 14.24
C ASN A 206 -8.71 -10.63 13.56
N ASP A 207 -10.04 -10.68 13.48
CA ASP A 207 -10.85 -9.61 12.89
C ASP A 207 -10.67 -8.31 13.68
N PHE A 208 -10.67 -8.40 15.02
CA PHE A 208 -10.38 -7.27 15.90
C PHE A 208 -9.02 -6.63 15.63
N GLU A 209 -7.97 -7.44 15.55
CA GLU A 209 -6.62 -6.93 15.27
C GLU A 209 -6.53 -6.34 13.86
N GLU A 210 -7.19 -6.92 12.86
CA GLU A 210 -7.25 -6.36 11.50
C GLU A 210 -7.92 -4.97 11.48
N ILE A 211 -9.09 -4.84 12.11
CA ILE A 211 -9.82 -3.55 12.17
C ILE A 211 -9.03 -2.51 12.97
N LYS A 212 -8.46 -2.91 14.11
CA LYS A 212 -7.61 -2.04 14.93
C LYS A 212 -6.33 -1.61 14.20
N ASN A 213 -5.84 -2.48 13.31
CA ASN A 213 -4.68 -2.18 12.49
C ASN A 213 -5.00 -1.26 11.32
N LYS A 214 -6.26 -0.97 10.98
CA LYS A 214 -6.58 0.05 9.96
C LYS A 214 -6.29 1.46 10.49
N SER A 215 -5.56 2.25 9.72
CA SER A 215 -5.28 3.66 10.02
C SER A 215 -6.47 4.55 9.70
N VAL A 216 -6.39 5.81 10.13
CA VAL A 216 -7.34 6.86 9.74
C VAL A 216 -7.35 7.06 8.22
N ALA A 217 -6.21 6.93 7.52
CA ALA A 217 -6.14 7.09 6.08
C ALA A 217 -7.02 6.08 5.31
N ASN A 218 -7.20 4.88 5.86
CA ASN A 218 -8.06 3.86 5.26
C ASN A 218 -9.55 4.24 5.29
N GLN A 219 -9.97 5.09 6.25
CA GLN A 219 -11.35 5.60 6.32
C GLN A 219 -11.71 6.61 5.20
N PHE A 220 -10.70 7.01 4.42
CA PHE A 220 -10.85 7.91 3.27
C PHE A 220 -10.73 7.17 1.93
N GLU A 221 -10.59 5.85 1.91
CA GLU A 221 -10.63 5.08 0.67
C GLU A 221 -12.08 4.84 0.22
N GLU A 222 -12.42 5.27 -1.00
CA GLU A 222 -13.78 5.15 -1.54
C GLU A 222 -14.13 3.73 -2.03
N THR A 223 -13.15 2.91 -2.39
CA THR A 223 -13.38 1.79 -3.33
C THR A 223 -13.08 0.38 -2.80
N VAL A 224 -12.44 0.22 -1.65
CA VAL A 224 -11.92 -1.10 -1.23
C VAL A 224 -12.95 -1.92 -0.42
N GLU A 225 -13.97 -1.29 0.15
CA GLU A 225 -14.90 -1.98 1.06
C GLU A 225 -16.23 -2.43 0.41
N HIS A 226 -16.49 -2.11 -0.86
CA HIS A 226 -17.70 -2.58 -1.56
C HIS A 226 -17.74 -4.11 -1.74
N PHE A 227 -16.58 -4.77 -1.73
CA PHE A 227 -16.43 -6.23 -1.74
C PHE A 227 -15.68 -6.68 -0.47
N GLY A 228 -15.94 -7.89 0.02
CA GLY A 228 -15.37 -8.37 1.28
C GLY A 228 -16.19 -7.92 2.49
N TYR A 229 -15.61 -7.09 3.38
CA TYR A 229 -16.23 -6.73 4.66
C TYR A 229 -17.53 -5.92 4.52
N GLY A 230 -17.63 -4.99 3.57
CA GLY A 230 -18.91 -4.29 3.32
C GLY A 230 -20.00 -5.23 2.81
N MET A 231 -19.66 -6.18 1.92
CA MET A 231 -20.59 -7.25 1.52
C MET A 231 -21.00 -8.14 2.70
N TYR A 232 -20.06 -8.46 3.59
CA TYR A 232 -20.35 -9.19 4.81
C TYR A 232 -21.38 -8.45 5.67
N LEU A 233 -21.16 -7.16 5.94
CA LEU A 233 -22.09 -6.31 6.70
C LEU A 233 -23.46 -6.18 6.02
N ARG A 234 -23.51 -6.10 4.68
CA ARG A 234 -24.77 -6.10 3.93
C ARG A 234 -25.52 -7.43 4.11
N ASN A 235 -24.82 -8.54 3.91
CA ASN A 235 -25.37 -9.89 4.08
C ASN A 235 -25.79 -10.18 5.51
N LEU A 236 -25.15 -9.54 6.49
CA LEU A 236 -25.48 -9.72 7.89
C LEU A 236 -26.65 -8.82 8.29
N PHE A 237 -26.62 -7.51 8.03
CA PHE A 237 -27.59 -6.57 8.61
C PHE A 237 -28.64 -6.00 7.65
N ILE A 238 -28.43 -6.10 6.34
CA ILE A 238 -29.22 -5.34 5.36
C ILE A 238 -30.05 -6.27 4.47
N TYR A 239 -29.42 -7.17 3.71
CA TYR A 239 -30.14 -8.03 2.77
C TYR A 239 -31.12 -9.02 3.41
N PRO A 240 -30.82 -9.66 4.56
CA PRO A 240 -31.78 -10.54 5.22
C PRO A 240 -32.87 -9.76 5.98
N ASN A 241 -32.67 -8.46 6.19
CA ASN A 241 -33.35 -7.75 7.25
C ASN A 241 -34.66 -7.11 6.79
N GLU A 242 -35.79 -7.66 7.24
CA GLU A 242 -37.11 -7.04 7.11
C GLU A 242 -37.42 -6.04 8.24
N ASN A 243 -36.51 -5.85 9.21
CA ASN A 243 -36.67 -4.93 10.32
C ASN A 243 -36.59 -3.46 9.86
N LYS A 244 -37.76 -2.89 9.55
CA LYS A 244 -37.91 -1.49 9.15
C LYS A 244 -37.42 -0.49 10.20
N VAL A 245 -37.40 -0.86 11.49
CA VAL A 245 -36.91 0.02 12.54
C VAL A 245 -35.42 0.24 12.38
N PHE A 246 -34.65 -0.84 12.19
CA PHE A 246 -33.23 -0.76 11.94
C PHE A 246 -32.92 -0.01 10.64
N LEU A 247 -33.60 -0.33 9.54
CA LEU A 247 -33.36 0.32 8.26
C LEU A 247 -33.66 1.84 8.30
N GLU A 248 -34.70 2.25 9.03
CA GLU A 248 -35.00 3.68 9.23
C GLU A 248 -33.99 4.34 10.17
N ASN A 249 -33.51 3.64 11.20
CA ASN A 249 -32.43 4.14 12.07
C ASN A 249 -31.13 4.32 11.27
N LEU A 250 -30.74 3.33 10.46
CA LEU A 250 -29.55 3.37 9.61
C LEU A 250 -29.61 4.53 8.62
N LYS A 251 -30.76 4.72 7.95
CA LYS A 251 -30.96 5.79 6.98
C LYS A 251 -30.87 7.19 7.60
N ASN A 252 -31.35 7.35 8.82
CA ASN A 252 -31.34 8.63 9.53
C ASN A 252 -30.18 8.74 10.53
N TYR A 253 -29.20 7.83 10.46
CA TYR A 253 -28.15 7.77 11.45
C TYR A 253 -27.26 9.02 11.35
N GLU A 254 -27.26 9.82 12.41
CA GLU A 254 -26.35 10.97 12.54
C GLU A 254 -24.96 10.51 12.97
N GLY A 255 -24.33 9.67 12.15
CA GLY A 255 -22.98 9.17 12.37
C GLY A 255 -21.97 10.25 12.06
N HIS A 256 -21.90 11.29 12.89
CA HIS A 256 -20.95 12.41 12.93
C HIS A 256 -20.13 12.67 11.65
N TYR A 257 -20.83 12.68 10.50
CA TYR A 257 -20.29 12.87 9.16
C TYR A 257 -19.50 11.66 8.56
N VAL A 258 -20.23 10.62 8.14
CA VAL A 258 -19.78 9.57 7.21
C VAL A 258 -20.18 9.98 5.80
N ASP A 259 -19.24 10.25 4.89
CA ASP A 259 -19.58 10.53 3.47
C ASP A 259 -19.58 9.28 2.59
N ASN A 260 -18.89 8.22 3.05
CA ASN A 260 -18.88 6.93 2.36
C ASN A 260 -19.83 5.97 3.06
N PHE A 261 -21.13 6.20 2.89
CA PHE A 261 -22.17 5.34 3.46
C PHE A 261 -22.16 3.92 2.89
N GLY A 262 -21.37 3.67 1.83
CA GLY A 262 -21.56 2.51 0.99
C GLY A 262 -22.85 2.61 0.18
N GLU A 263 -23.29 1.49 -0.39
CA GLU A 263 -24.49 1.48 -1.26
C GLU A 263 -25.79 1.49 -0.44
N PHE A 264 -25.78 0.85 0.74
CA PHE A 264 -26.97 0.64 1.55
C PHE A 264 -26.83 1.15 3.00
N GLY A 265 -25.72 1.82 3.34
CA GLY A 265 -25.45 2.30 4.70
C GLY A 265 -24.44 1.45 5.47
N GLU A 266 -23.91 0.36 4.88
CA GLU A 266 -22.93 -0.51 5.52
C GLU A 266 -21.65 0.22 5.96
N GLY A 267 -21.27 1.29 5.26
CA GLY A 267 -20.12 2.12 5.62
C GLY A 267 -20.30 2.84 6.96
N ILE A 268 -21.54 3.12 7.37
CA ILE A 268 -21.85 3.69 8.69
C ILE A 268 -21.50 2.69 9.80
N ILE A 269 -21.92 1.43 9.61
CA ILE A 269 -21.66 0.34 10.57
C ILE A 269 -20.14 0.10 10.64
N GLY A 270 -19.47 0.06 9.49
CA GLY A 270 -18.02 -0.09 9.39
C GLY A 270 -17.23 1.01 10.10
N ASP A 271 -17.57 2.28 9.86
CA ASP A 271 -16.92 3.42 10.52
C ASP A 271 -17.16 3.40 12.04
N LEU A 272 -18.40 3.21 12.49
CA LEU A 272 -18.71 3.18 13.93
C LEU A 272 -17.98 2.03 14.63
N LEU A 273 -17.90 0.86 14.00
CA LEU A 273 -17.14 -0.28 14.50
C LEU A 273 -15.65 0.07 14.63
N TRP A 274 -15.04 0.62 13.57
CA TRP A 274 -13.64 1.03 13.61
C TRP A 274 -13.39 2.04 14.74
N ARG A 275 -14.29 3.02 14.92
CA ARG A 275 -14.22 4.01 16.00
C ARG A 275 -14.31 3.37 17.37
N LYS A 276 -15.29 2.48 17.62
CA LYS A 276 -15.43 1.80 18.91
C LYS A 276 -14.20 0.95 19.23
N ILE A 277 -13.71 0.15 18.28
CA ILE A 277 -12.52 -0.70 18.48
C ILE A 277 -11.26 0.13 18.74
N ASN A 278 -11.11 1.28 18.08
CA ASN A 278 -9.94 2.16 18.24
C ASN A 278 -10.10 3.24 19.32
N ASN A 279 -11.21 3.24 20.08
CA ASN A 279 -11.56 4.29 21.04
C ASN A 279 -11.47 5.71 20.44
N PHE A 280 -12.00 5.86 19.22
CA PHE A 280 -11.87 7.08 18.44
C PHE A 280 -13.17 7.90 18.48
N GLU A 281 -13.14 9.03 19.18
CA GLU A 281 -14.28 9.95 19.30
C GLU A 281 -13.97 11.32 18.69
N THR A 282 -14.98 11.93 18.05
CA THR A 282 -14.90 13.31 17.59
C THR A 282 -14.94 14.26 18.79
N THR A 283 -14.00 15.21 18.87
CA THR A 283 -13.99 16.17 19.97
C THR A 283 -15.20 17.09 19.94
N GLU A 284 -15.65 17.55 21.12
CA GLU A 284 -16.80 18.47 21.23
C GLU A 284 -16.59 19.77 20.41
N GLN A 285 -15.35 20.26 20.35
CA GLN A 285 -15.00 21.43 19.54
C GLN A 285 -15.20 21.17 18.05
N ASN A 286 -14.78 20.01 17.54
CA ASN A 286 -14.98 19.66 16.13
C ASN A 286 -16.44 19.37 15.82
N CYS A 287 -17.19 18.75 16.74
CA CYS A 287 -18.65 18.61 16.62
C CYS A 287 -19.35 19.97 16.46
N LYS A 288 -18.94 20.99 17.23
CA LYS A 288 -19.47 22.36 17.07
C LYS A 288 -19.15 22.95 15.71
N LYS A 289 -17.90 22.84 15.25
CA LYS A 289 -17.49 23.33 13.93
C LYS A 289 -18.23 22.63 12.79
N ILE A 290 -18.43 21.33 12.88
CA ILE A 290 -19.20 20.56 11.88
C ILE A 290 -20.64 21.09 11.83
N LYS A 291 -21.31 21.29 12.98
CA LYS A 291 -22.65 21.87 13.03
C LYS A 291 -22.70 23.28 12.41
N GLU A 292 -21.74 24.13 12.74
CA GLU A 292 -21.64 25.47 12.14
C GLU A 292 -21.46 25.43 10.61
N ILE A 293 -20.73 24.45 10.09
CA ILE A 293 -20.59 24.25 8.64
C ILE A 293 -21.91 23.77 8.04
N GLN A 294 -22.57 22.78 8.65
CA GLN A 294 -23.87 22.26 8.20
C GLN A 294 -24.96 23.34 8.14
N GLU A 295 -25.01 24.23 9.13
CA GLU A 295 -25.96 25.37 9.15
C GLU A 295 -25.70 26.40 8.05
N ARG A 296 -24.47 26.47 7.51
CA ARG A 296 -24.07 27.45 6.49
C ARG A 296 -24.17 26.91 5.05
N ILE A 297 -24.32 25.60 4.88
CA ILE A 297 -24.41 24.98 3.56
C ILE A 297 -25.84 25.11 3.04
N ASP A 298 -26.03 25.89 1.98
CA ASP A 298 -27.21 25.79 1.12
C ASP A 298 -27.08 24.55 0.22
N ARG A 299 -28.17 24.04 -0.36
CA ARG A 299 -28.20 22.73 -1.06
C ARG A 299 -27.22 22.58 -2.25
N ASP A 300 -26.58 23.65 -2.69
CA ASP A 300 -25.56 23.68 -3.75
C ASP A 300 -24.13 23.49 -3.20
N SER A 301 -24.00 22.66 -2.16
CA SER A 301 -22.80 22.41 -1.35
C SER A 301 -21.50 22.25 -2.17
N HIS A 302 -20.46 22.98 -1.75
CA HIS A 302 -19.10 22.82 -2.27
C HIS A 302 -18.46 21.55 -1.68
N TRP A 303 -17.96 20.67 -2.55
CA TRP A 303 -17.21 19.45 -2.22
C TRP A 303 -16.14 19.64 -1.12
N ASP A 304 -15.49 20.81 -1.09
CA ASP A 304 -14.51 21.17 -0.06
C ASP A 304 -15.08 21.20 1.37
N PHE A 305 -16.33 21.64 1.55
CA PHE A 305 -16.98 21.60 2.86
C PHE A 305 -17.23 20.17 3.31
N HIS A 306 -17.55 19.29 2.36
CA HIS A 306 -17.75 17.88 2.64
C HIS A 306 -16.45 17.23 3.15
N ILE A 307 -15.36 17.39 2.38
CA ILE A 307 -14.03 16.95 2.80
C ILE A 307 -13.64 17.54 4.16
N LYS A 308 -13.88 18.84 4.37
CA LYS A 308 -13.56 19.50 5.64
C LYS A 308 -14.30 18.91 6.82
N MET A 309 -15.60 18.65 6.70
CA MET A 309 -16.38 18.03 7.78
C MET A 309 -15.88 16.62 8.08
N LYS A 310 -15.54 15.83 7.06
CA LYS A 310 -14.95 14.49 7.24
C LYS A 310 -13.63 14.56 7.99
N LEU A 311 -12.73 15.45 7.61
CA LEU A 311 -11.47 15.63 8.33
C LEU A 311 -11.68 16.10 9.78
N LEU A 312 -12.64 16.98 10.04
CA LEU A 312 -12.99 17.39 11.40
C LEU A 312 -13.51 16.21 12.24
N SER A 313 -14.27 15.27 11.65
CA SER A 313 -14.79 14.09 12.36
C SER A 313 -13.68 13.09 12.76
N TYR A 314 -12.52 13.16 12.10
CA TYR A 314 -11.30 12.45 12.51
C TYR A 314 -10.29 13.35 13.25
N ASN A 315 -10.76 14.47 13.80
CA ASN A 315 -9.98 15.39 14.61
C ASN A 315 -8.74 16.01 13.94
N PHE A 316 -8.76 16.19 12.62
CA PHE A 316 -7.69 16.93 11.96
C PHE A 316 -7.73 18.42 12.32
N THR A 317 -6.54 19.02 12.44
CA THR A 317 -6.34 20.44 12.68
C THR A 317 -6.65 21.26 11.42
N GLU A 318 -6.89 22.57 11.56
CA GLU A 318 -7.15 23.44 10.41
C GLU A 318 -5.96 23.46 9.43
N ASP A 319 -4.72 23.42 9.94
CA ASP A 319 -3.51 23.38 9.12
C ASP A 319 -3.43 22.09 8.29
N GLU A 320 -3.75 20.94 8.89
CA GLU A 320 -3.82 19.65 8.18
C GLU A 320 -4.94 19.67 7.15
N ILE A 321 -6.11 20.21 7.48
CA ILE A 321 -7.23 20.34 6.54
C ILE A 321 -6.84 21.21 5.34
N GLU A 322 -6.21 22.36 5.58
CA GLU A 322 -5.77 23.26 4.51
C GLU A 322 -4.73 22.58 3.61
N GLN A 323 -3.78 21.83 4.19
CA GLN A 323 -2.80 21.06 3.42
C GLN A 323 -3.47 19.97 2.58
N HIS A 324 -4.45 19.26 3.15
CA HIS A 324 -5.20 18.22 2.44
C HIS A 324 -5.96 18.79 1.23
N LEU A 325 -6.68 19.91 1.41
CA LEU A 325 -7.42 20.58 0.35
C LEU A 325 -6.49 21.16 -0.73
N LYS A 326 -5.30 21.66 -0.34
CA LYS A 326 -4.27 22.09 -1.31
C LYS A 326 -3.80 20.93 -2.18
N LEU A 327 -3.61 19.73 -1.60
CA LEU A 327 -3.24 18.53 -2.36
C LEU A 327 -4.38 18.07 -3.27
N GLN A 328 -5.62 18.10 -2.78
CA GLN A 328 -6.81 17.79 -3.60
C GLN A 328 -6.87 18.68 -4.84
N LYS A 329 -6.74 19.99 -4.67
CA LYS A 329 -6.73 20.93 -5.78
C LYS A 329 -5.59 20.66 -6.78
N LYS A 330 -4.40 20.30 -6.29
CA LYS A 330 -3.27 19.94 -7.16
C LYS A 330 -3.54 18.67 -7.98
N MET A 331 -4.25 17.70 -7.42
CA MET A 331 -4.67 16.50 -8.14
C MET A 331 -5.64 16.86 -9.26
N ASP A 332 -6.60 17.76 -8.99
CA ASP A 332 -7.58 18.22 -9.98
C ASP A 332 -6.94 19.06 -11.10
N ASP A 333 -5.92 19.87 -10.75
CA ASP A 333 -5.23 20.79 -11.67
C ASP A 333 -4.09 20.12 -12.47
N ASN A 334 -3.50 19.02 -11.98
CA ASN A 334 -2.30 18.39 -12.55
C ASN A 334 -2.39 16.85 -12.52
N ASN A 335 -2.98 16.30 -13.59
CA ASN A 335 -3.10 14.86 -13.78
C ASN A 335 -1.76 14.13 -13.87
N ASP A 336 -0.70 14.77 -14.39
CA ASP A 336 0.61 14.12 -14.59
C ASP A 336 1.26 13.75 -13.25
N ASN A 337 0.96 14.49 -12.17
CA ASN A 337 1.48 14.22 -10.82
C ASN A 337 0.39 13.74 -9.86
N PHE A 338 -0.76 13.27 -10.38
CA PHE A 338 -1.91 12.87 -9.58
C PHE A 338 -1.52 11.88 -8.47
N GLU A 339 -0.78 10.84 -8.82
CA GLU A 339 -0.43 9.76 -7.90
C GLU A 339 0.51 10.20 -6.77
N GLU A 340 1.44 11.11 -7.06
CA GLU A 340 2.32 11.67 -6.03
C GLU A 340 1.52 12.48 -5.01
N TYR A 341 0.62 13.35 -5.48
CA TYR A 341 -0.24 14.13 -4.59
C TYR A 341 -1.21 13.25 -3.81
N TYR A 342 -1.73 12.19 -4.43
CA TYR A 342 -2.57 11.19 -3.75
C TYR A 342 -1.84 10.52 -2.58
N PHE A 343 -0.60 10.05 -2.78
CA PHE A 343 0.16 9.44 -1.70
C PHE A 343 0.58 10.43 -0.61
N GLN A 344 0.91 11.68 -0.97
CA GLN A 344 1.17 12.75 0.01
C GLN A 344 -0.08 13.07 0.84
N GLN A 345 -1.24 13.11 0.19
CA GLN A 345 -2.53 13.34 0.86
C GLN A 345 -2.83 12.21 1.85
N LYS A 346 -2.59 10.96 1.47
CA LYS A 346 -2.71 9.81 2.37
C LYS A 346 -1.70 9.82 3.52
N ALA A 347 -0.45 10.20 3.27
CA ALA A 347 0.56 10.32 4.32
C ALA A 347 0.17 11.35 5.38
N LEU A 348 -0.47 12.44 4.97
CA LEU A 348 -1.07 13.41 5.90
C LEU A 348 -2.18 12.78 6.74
N LEU A 349 -3.08 12.00 6.12
CA LEU A 349 -4.15 11.30 6.83
C LEU A 349 -3.62 10.23 7.80
N ALA A 350 -2.53 9.56 7.46
CA ALA A 350 -1.90 8.52 8.26
C ALA A 350 -1.17 9.07 9.51
N ARG A 351 -1.03 10.41 9.64
CA ARG A 351 -0.39 11.12 10.76
C ARG A 351 0.98 10.56 11.14
N LEU A 352 1.81 10.33 10.12
CA LEU A 352 3.12 9.74 10.29
C LEU A 352 4.00 10.57 11.24
N ASN A 353 4.67 9.90 12.17
CA ASN A 353 5.70 10.50 13.02
C ASN A 353 6.98 10.76 12.20
N LYS A 354 8.02 11.33 12.83
CA LYS A 354 9.25 11.71 12.12
C LYS A 354 9.96 10.53 11.44
N GLU A 355 10.09 9.41 12.13
CA GLU A 355 10.75 8.20 11.62
C GLU A 355 9.90 7.54 10.53
N GLU A 356 8.59 7.47 10.75
CA GLU A 356 7.64 6.95 9.76
C GLU A 356 7.60 7.79 8.48
N LYS A 357 7.76 9.11 8.58
CA LYS A 357 7.89 10.00 7.42
C LYS A 357 9.15 9.69 6.61
N GLU A 358 10.27 9.41 7.26
CA GLU A 358 11.50 9.02 6.58
C GLU A 358 11.32 7.68 5.84
N THR A 359 10.71 6.69 6.49
CA THR A 359 10.35 5.42 5.86
C THR A 359 9.39 5.60 4.69
N PHE A 360 8.35 6.42 4.84
CA PHE A 360 7.42 6.75 3.76
C PHE A 360 8.13 7.38 2.56
N GLU A 361 8.97 8.39 2.78
CA GLU A 361 9.71 9.04 1.69
C GLU A 361 10.63 8.05 0.96
N ASN A 362 11.25 7.11 1.67
CA ASN A 362 12.06 6.06 1.06
C ASN A 362 11.21 5.10 0.20
N ILE A 363 10.09 4.57 0.71
CA ILE A 363 9.21 3.66 -0.05
C ILE A 363 8.58 4.39 -1.24
N LYS A 364 8.17 5.65 -1.04
CA LYS A 364 7.63 6.52 -2.08
C LYS A 364 8.65 6.72 -3.19
N GLN A 365 9.89 7.04 -2.85
CA GLN A 365 10.96 7.20 -3.84
C GLN A 365 11.21 5.90 -4.61
N ASP A 366 11.23 4.75 -3.93
CA ASP A 366 11.40 3.44 -4.58
C ASP A 366 10.28 3.16 -5.58
N TYR A 367 9.03 3.45 -5.21
CA TYR A 367 7.87 3.33 -6.09
C TYR A 367 7.97 4.26 -7.33
N PHE A 368 8.19 5.56 -7.14
CA PHE A 368 8.25 6.48 -8.26
C PHE A 368 9.48 6.27 -9.14
N ASN A 369 10.60 5.79 -8.60
CA ASN A 369 11.76 5.43 -9.41
C ASN A 369 11.41 4.33 -10.41
N ILE A 370 10.76 3.26 -9.96
CA ILE A 370 10.40 2.16 -10.85
C ILE A 370 9.28 2.53 -11.81
N GLN A 371 8.27 3.29 -11.37
CA GLN A 371 7.22 3.83 -12.25
C GLN A 371 7.82 4.67 -13.39
N ASN A 372 8.72 5.60 -13.07
CA ASN A 372 9.42 6.42 -14.07
C ASN A 372 10.21 5.56 -15.07
N VAL A 373 10.82 4.47 -14.61
CA VAL A 373 11.52 3.52 -15.50
C VAL A 373 10.53 2.79 -16.41
N VAL A 374 9.44 2.26 -15.86
CA VAL A 374 8.37 1.58 -16.61
C VAL A 374 7.78 2.51 -17.67
N GLU A 375 7.48 3.76 -17.32
CA GLU A 375 6.96 4.76 -18.25
C GLU A 375 7.95 5.06 -19.38
N ARG A 376 9.24 5.23 -19.07
CA ARG A 376 10.28 5.42 -20.11
C ARG A 376 10.37 4.25 -21.07
N LEU A 377 10.19 3.02 -20.60
CA LEU A 377 10.18 1.82 -21.43
C LEU A 377 8.89 1.69 -22.27
N LYS A 378 7.77 2.21 -21.78
CA LYS A 378 6.47 2.25 -22.49
C LYS A 378 6.40 3.35 -23.55
N GLN A 379 7.12 4.45 -23.35
CA GLN A 379 7.18 5.55 -24.32
C GLN A 379 7.85 5.07 -25.61
N LYS A 380 7.04 4.92 -26.67
CA LYS A 380 7.56 4.72 -28.03
C LYS A 380 8.22 6.03 -28.48
N PRO A 381 9.46 5.99 -29.03
CA PRO A 381 10.11 7.17 -29.56
C PRO A 381 9.32 7.81 -30.72
#